data_AF-A0A946FS44-F1
#
_entry.id   AF-A0A946FS44-F1
#
_cell.length_a   1.000
_cell.length_b   1.000
_cell.length_c   1.000
_cell.angle_alpha   90.00
_cell.angle_beta   90.00
_cell.angle_gamma   90.00
#
_symmetry.space_group_name_H-M   'P 1'
#
loop_
_entity.id
_entity.type
_entity.pdbx_description
1 polymer ?
#
loop_
_entity_poly.entity_id
_entity_poly.type
_entity_poly.pdbx_seq_one_letter_code
_entity_poly.pdbx_strand_id
1 'polypeptide(L)'
;YLINENEEEFNKTLNIVFKGDIRAFCTQYYHLVQQAASTGWCNSVGHLDVIKKYNYSNQYFDEQSLWYQELIYETLDVIKANKLKMEINTAGFIQPVGEAYPSPWIINAAIKRGIPIVMGSDSHVPETMGQYFDLAKVLPH
;
A
#
# COMPACT_ATOMS: atom_id res chain seq x y z
N TYR A 1 -8.21 -10.75 1.71
CA TYR A 1 -9.22 -9.69 1.56
C TYR A 1 -8.89 -8.91 0.30
N LEU A 2 -9.70 -9.09 -0.73
CA LEU A 2 -9.43 -8.67 -2.10
C LEU A 2 -9.91 -7.23 -2.29
N ILE A 3 -9.01 -6.25 -2.12
CA ILE A 3 -9.22 -4.86 -2.59
C ILE A 3 -9.15 -4.79 -4.14
N ASN A 4 -9.03 -5.94 -4.81
CA ASN A 4 -8.75 -6.05 -6.24
C ASN A 4 -9.99 -6.05 -7.14
N GLU A 5 -11.20 -6.27 -6.61
CA GLU A 5 -12.38 -6.50 -7.47
C GLU A 5 -12.98 -5.20 -8.02
N ASN A 6 -13.79 -4.49 -7.23
CA ASN A 6 -14.42 -3.22 -7.63
C ASN A 6 -14.82 -2.40 -6.39
N GLU A 7 -15.27 -1.16 -6.58
CA GLU A 7 -15.67 -0.27 -5.48
C GLU A 7 -16.92 -0.76 -4.73
N GLU A 8 -17.79 -1.52 -5.40
CA GLU A 8 -18.99 -2.09 -4.77
C GLU A 8 -18.61 -3.14 -3.72
N GLU A 9 -17.66 -4.02 -4.00
CA GLU A 9 -17.17 -5.03 -3.06
C GLU A 9 -16.37 -4.42 -1.90
N PHE A 10 -15.63 -3.34 -2.17
CA PHE A 10 -15.00 -2.54 -1.11
C PHE A 10 -16.08 -2.00 -0.15
N ASN A 11 -17.13 -1.40 -0.70
CA ASN A 11 -18.24 -0.85 0.08
C ASN A 11 -19.04 -1.93 0.81
N LYS A 12 -19.27 -3.10 0.19
CA LYS A 12 -19.90 -4.24 0.87
C LYS A 12 -19.07 -4.70 2.06
N THR A 13 -17.76 -4.84 1.88
CA THR A 13 -16.86 -5.23 2.98
C THR A 13 -16.91 -4.21 4.10
N LEU A 14 -16.74 -2.93 3.78
CA LEU A 14 -16.79 -1.84 4.76
C LEU A 14 -18.12 -1.82 5.53
N ASN A 15 -19.25 -1.88 4.83
CA ASN A 15 -20.57 -1.73 5.44
C ASN A 15 -21.08 -3.00 6.14
N ILE A 16 -20.81 -4.19 5.60
CA ILE A 16 -21.35 -5.46 6.12
C ILE A 16 -20.43 -6.03 7.20
N VAL A 17 -19.12 -6.08 6.94
CA VAL A 17 -18.15 -6.72 7.85
C VAL A 17 -17.71 -5.74 8.93
N PHE A 18 -17.38 -4.50 8.54
CA PHE A 18 -16.88 -3.47 9.45
C PHE A 18 -17.95 -2.48 9.90
N LYS A 19 -19.22 -2.65 9.49
CA LYS A 19 -20.35 -1.80 9.92
C LYS A 19 -20.13 -0.30 9.65
N GLY A 20 -19.42 0.02 8.58
CA GLY A 20 -19.07 1.38 8.20
C GLY A 20 -17.83 1.94 8.92
N ASP A 21 -17.17 1.16 9.78
CA ASP A 21 -15.96 1.59 10.48
C ASP A 21 -14.71 1.41 9.59
N ILE A 22 -14.36 2.48 8.89
CA ILE A 22 -13.18 2.52 8.02
C ILE A 22 -11.88 2.34 8.80
N ARG A 23 -11.80 2.84 10.04
CA ARG A 23 -10.60 2.70 10.88
C ARG A 23 -10.39 1.25 11.27
N ALA A 24 -11.45 0.54 11.64
CA ALA A 24 -11.40 -0.90 11.92
C ALA A 24 -10.96 -1.69 10.68
N PHE A 25 -11.45 -1.31 9.49
CA PHE A 25 -11.05 -1.95 8.24
C PHE A 25 -9.56 -1.75 7.93
N CYS A 26 -9.06 -0.51 8.01
CA CYS A 26 -7.63 -0.21 7.83
C CYS A 26 -6.76 -0.92 8.87
N THR A 27 -7.19 -0.93 10.14
CA THR A 27 -6.47 -1.62 11.23
C THR A 27 -6.33 -3.11 10.92
N GLN A 28 -7.43 -3.77 10.54
CA GLN A 28 -7.41 -5.19 10.20
C GLN A 28 -6.54 -5.47 8.98
N TYR A 29 -6.58 -4.62 7.96
CA TYR A 29 -5.73 -4.74 6.78
C TYR A 29 -4.25 -4.69 7.16
N TYR A 30 -3.81 -3.69 7.92
CA TYR A 30 -2.40 -3.57 8.31
C TYR A 30 -1.95 -4.66 9.29
N HIS A 31 -2.81 -5.12 10.19
CA HIS A 31 -2.51 -6.31 11.01
C HIS A 31 -2.24 -7.55 10.16
N LEU A 32 -3.01 -7.78 9.09
CA LEU A 32 -2.77 -8.91 8.19
C LEU A 32 -1.44 -8.75 7.42
N VAL A 33 -1.10 -7.53 6.99
CA VAL A 33 0.20 -7.24 6.37
C VAL A 33 1.34 -7.52 7.34
N GLN A 34 1.24 -7.07 8.59
CA GLN A 34 2.24 -7.30 9.64
C GLN A 34 2.40 -8.79 9.96
N GLN A 35 1.29 -9.54 10.04
CA GLN A 35 1.31 -10.99 10.23
C GLN A 35 2.02 -11.67 9.07
N ALA A 36 1.67 -11.34 7.82
CA ALA A 36 2.31 -11.89 6.63
C ALA A 36 3.81 -11.59 6.60
N ALA A 37 4.21 -10.35 6.90
CA ALA A 37 5.61 -9.93 7.00
C ALA A 37 6.40 -10.70 8.07
N SER A 38 5.73 -11.16 9.13
CA SER A 38 6.35 -11.89 10.24
C SER A 38 6.41 -13.41 10.02
N THR A 39 5.84 -13.95 8.94
CA THR A 39 5.87 -15.39 8.66
C THR A 39 7.25 -15.91 8.24
N GLY A 40 8.13 -15.03 7.74
CA GLY A 40 9.40 -15.41 7.11
C GLY A 40 9.25 -16.03 5.72
N TRP A 41 8.05 -16.07 5.14
CA TRP A 41 7.79 -16.63 3.80
C TRP A 41 7.95 -15.61 2.67
N CYS A 42 8.01 -14.32 3.00
CA CYS A 42 8.15 -13.24 2.05
C CYS A 42 9.50 -12.54 2.22
N ASN A 43 10.05 -12.01 1.13
CA ASN A 43 11.26 -11.17 1.15
C ASN A 43 10.96 -9.69 0.85
N SER A 44 9.75 -9.39 0.40
CA SER A 44 9.26 -8.05 0.11
C SER A 44 7.78 -7.92 0.44
N VAL A 45 7.33 -6.68 0.67
CA VAL A 45 5.92 -6.31 0.77
C VAL A 45 5.57 -5.45 -0.43
N GLY A 46 4.67 -5.95 -1.27
CA GLY A 46 4.10 -5.26 -2.42
C GLY A 46 3.01 -4.28 -2.03
N HIS A 47 2.88 -3.18 -2.79
CA HIS A 47 1.71 -2.29 -2.82
C HIS A 47 1.07 -2.07 -1.43
N LEU A 48 1.90 -1.60 -0.50
CA LEU A 48 1.64 -1.65 0.95
C LEU A 48 0.31 -1.02 1.38
N ASP A 49 -0.17 -0.02 0.66
CA ASP A 49 -1.37 0.75 0.98
C ASP A 49 -2.47 0.56 -0.07
N VAL A 50 -2.52 -0.58 -0.78
CA VAL A 50 -3.54 -0.82 -1.83
C VAL A 50 -4.98 -0.60 -1.32
N ILE A 51 -5.21 -0.63 0.00
CA ILE A 51 -6.47 -0.22 0.64
C ILE A 51 -6.94 1.18 0.24
N LYS A 52 -6.04 2.08 -0.17
CA LYS A 52 -6.37 3.41 -0.70
C LYS A 52 -6.92 3.40 -2.13
N LYS A 53 -6.99 2.25 -2.82
CA LYS A 53 -7.40 2.14 -4.24
C LYS A 53 -8.68 2.92 -4.57
N TYR A 54 -9.67 2.88 -3.67
CA TYR A 54 -10.92 3.61 -3.80
C TYR A 54 -10.97 4.86 -2.91
N ASN A 55 -9.94 5.17 -2.14
CA ASN A 55 -9.88 6.38 -1.30
C ASN A 55 -9.49 7.65 -2.08
N TYR A 56 -9.90 7.76 -3.35
CA TYR A 56 -9.68 8.99 -4.12
C TYR A 56 -10.39 10.16 -3.45
N SER A 57 -9.75 11.34 -3.45
CA SER A 57 -10.26 12.53 -2.75
C SER A 57 -10.55 12.33 -1.25
N ASN A 58 -9.87 11.38 -0.58
CA ASN A 58 -10.06 11.06 0.84
C ASN A 58 -11.50 10.70 1.23
N GLN A 59 -12.27 10.10 0.31
CA GLN A 59 -13.70 9.84 0.55
C GLN A 59 -13.99 8.84 1.67
N TYR A 60 -13.04 7.96 2.03
CA TYR A 60 -13.19 7.01 3.13
C TYR A 60 -12.34 7.40 4.34
N PHE A 61 -11.10 7.85 4.15
CA PHE A 61 -10.21 8.25 5.23
C PHE A 61 -9.18 9.29 4.78
N ASP A 62 -8.63 10.03 5.75
CA ASP A 62 -7.51 10.95 5.51
C ASP A 62 -6.18 10.27 5.87
N GLU A 63 -5.29 10.15 4.89
CA GLU A 63 -3.94 9.60 5.10
C GLU A 63 -3.07 10.44 6.04
N GLN A 64 -3.41 11.71 6.27
CA GLN A 64 -2.73 12.59 7.22
C GLN A 64 -3.23 12.43 8.66
N SER A 65 -4.29 11.65 8.87
CA SER A 65 -4.80 11.41 10.22
C SER A 65 -3.78 10.63 11.06
N LEU A 66 -3.61 11.04 12.33
CA LEU A 66 -2.62 10.43 13.24
C LEU A 66 -2.81 8.91 13.35
N TRP A 67 -4.05 8.44 13.46
CA TRP A 67 -4.35 7.02 13.60
C TRP A 67 -3.92 6.21 12.36
N TYR A 68 -4.01 6.78 11.15
CA TYR A 68 -3.59 6.08 9.93
C TYR A 68 -2.07 6.08 9.80
N GLN A 69 -1.44 7.22 10.11
CA GLN A 69 0.03 7.32 10.13
C GLN A 69 0.66 6.35 11.14
N GLU A 70 0.07 6.21 12.33
CA GLU A 70 0.49 5.23 13.33
C GLU A 70 0.44 3.80 12.79
N LEU A 71 -0.66 3.39 12.14
CA LEU A 71 -0.78 2.05 11.52
C LEU A 71 0.30 1.80 10.45
N ILE A 72 0.60 2.81 9.64
CA ILE A 72 1.68 2.73 8.64
C ILE A 72 3.03 2.58 9.33
N TYR A 73 3.32 3.41 10.34
CA TYR A 73 4.60 3.39 11.03
C TYR A 73 4.85 2.07 11.74
N GLU A 74 3.86 1.54 12.46
CA GLU A 74 3.91 0.21 13.06
C GLU A 74 4.20 -0.86 11.99
N THR A 75 3.54 -0.78 10.84
CA THR A 75 3.74 -1.73 9.75
C THR A 75 5.16 -1.63 9.15
N LEU A 76 5.67 -0.42 8.94
CA LEU A 76 7.05 -0.21 8.47
C LEU A 76 8.08 -0.72 9.48
N ASP A 77 7.82 -0.55 10.78
CA ASP A 77 8.71 -1.04 11.82
C ASP A 77 8.75 -2.58 11.84
N VAL A 78 7.62 -3.25 11.62
CA VAL A 78 7.54 -4.71 11.43
C VAL A 78 8.30 -5.16 10.18
N ILE A 79 8.14 -4.47 9.05
CA ILE A 79 8.88 -4.75 7.80
C ILE A 79 10.38 -4.63 8.03
N LYS A 80 10.81 -3.57 8.74
CA LYS A 80 12.22 -3.34 9.08
C LYS A 80 12.77 -4.42 10.00
N ALA A 81 12.04 -4.78 11.05
CA ALA A 81 12.45 -5.80 12.01
C ALA A 81 12.66 -7.16 11.34
N ASN A 82 11.80 -7.50 10.37
CA ASN A 82 11.88 -8.73 9.58
C ASN A 82 12.83 -8.64 8.38
N LYS A 83 13.57 -7.52 8.21
CA LYS A 83 14.54 -7.28 7.13
C LYS A 83 13.94 -7.45 5.72
N LEU A 84 12.67 -7.10 5.57
CA LEU A 84 11.98 -7.15 4.29
C LEU A 84 12.28 -5.90 3.47
N LYS A 85 12.06 -6.02 2.16
CA LYS A 85 12.06 -4.90 1.22
C LYS A 85 10.64 -4.38 1.01
N MET A 86 10.50 -3.13 0.56
CA MET A 86 9.22 -2.58 0.15
C MET A 86 9.21 -2.35 -1.36
N GLU A 87 8.16 -2.82 -2.03
CA GLU A 87 7.99 -2.64 -3.46
C GLU A 87 7.14 -1.41 -3.77
N ILE A 88 7.59 -0.62 -4.74
CA ILE A 88 6.81 0.46 -5.36
C ILE A 88 6.17 -0.09 -6.63
N ASN A 89 4.84 -0.03 -6.67
CA ASN A 89 4.00 -0.41 -7.80
C ASN A 89 3.37 0.83 -8.44
N THR A 90 3.74 1.10 -9.69
CA THR A 90 3.23 2.24 -10.48
C THR A 90 1.87 1.97 -11.13
N ALA A 91 1.34 0.74 -11.08
CA ALA A 91 0.01 0.43 -11.60
C ALA A 91 -1.11 1.22 -10.90
N GLY A 92 -0.86 1.75 -9.70
CA GLY A 92 -1.81 2.62 -9.02
C GLY A 92 -2.18 3.91 -9.79
N PHE A 93 -1.32 4.38 -10.70
CA PHE A 93 -1.63 5.53 -11.58
C PHE A 93 -2.79 5.27 -12.53
N ILE A 94 -3.04 4.00 -12.91
CA ILE A 94 -4.18 3.62 -13.77
C ILE A 94 -5.38 3.09 -12.96
N GLN A 95 -5.30 3.09 -11.63
CA GLN A 95 -6.40 2.75 -10.74
C GLN A 95 -7.16 4.01 -10.30
N PRO A 96 -8.36 3.89 -9.69
CA PRO A 96 -9.17 5.06 -9.31
C PRO A 96 -8.44 6.08 -8.42
N VAL A 97 -7.51 5.65 -7.55
CA VAL A 97 -6.71 6.55 -6.72
C VAL A 97 -5.75 7.45 -7.52
N GLY A 98 -5.31 7.02 -8.71
CA GLY A 98 -4.43 7.82 -9.57
C GLY A 98 -3.03 8.07 -9.01
N GLU A 99 -2.58 7.24 -8.06
CA GLU A 99 -1.29 7.39 -7.36
C GLU A 99 -0.56 6.05 -7.28
N ALA A 100 0.77 6.07 -7.21
CA ALA A 100 1.56 4.87 -6.94
C ALA A 100 1.20 4.24 -5.59
N TYR A 101 1.44 2.92 -5.49
CA TYR A 101 1.41 2.18 -4.23
C TYR A 101 2.85 1.85 -3.80
N PRO A 102 3.35 2.26 -2.62
CA PRO A 102 2.66 3.10 -1.66
C PRO A 102 2.71 4.60 -1.98
N SER A 103 1.88 5.38 -1.28
CA SER A 103 1.86 6.84 -1.31
C SER A 103 3.28 7.41 -1.15
N PRO A 104 3.63 8.53 -1.81
CA PRO A 104 4.97 9.12 -1.73
C PRO A 104 5.46 9.37 -0.29
N TRP A 105 4.56 9.74 0.63
CA TRP A 105 4.91 9.97 2.03
C TRP A 105 5.31 8.68 2.77
N ILE A 106 4.69 7.53 2.42
CA ILE A 106 5.02 6.20 2.95
C ILE A 106 6.37 5.74 2.40
N ILE A 107 6.63 5.98 1.10
CA ILE A 107 7.93 5.73 0.48
C ILE A 107 9.03 6.48 1.25
N ASN A 108 8.83 7.78 1.48
CA ASN A 108 9.76 8.60 2.25
C ASN A 108 9.94 8.09 3.69
N ALA A 109 8.86 7.66 4.35
CA ALA A 109 8.90 7.11 5.69
C ALA A 109 9.68 5.78 5.77
N ALA A 110 9.61 4.96 4.74
CA ALA A 110 10.35 3.71 4.63
C ALA A 110 11.85 3.95 4.37
N ILE A 111 12.18 4.89 3.47
CA ILE A 111 13.57 5.29 3.20
C ILE A 111 14.23 5.82 4.47
N LYS A 112 13.54 6.69 5.23
CA LYS A 112 14.04 7.20 6.53
C LYS A 112 14.32 6.10 7.56
N ARG A 113 13.62 4.96 7.47
CA ARG A 113 13.83 3.77 8.31
C ARG A 113 14.90 2.82 7.76
N GLY A 114 15.49 3.14 6.61
CA GLY A 114 16.46 2.29 5.93
C GLY A 114 15.86 0.95 5.48
N ILE A 115 14.61 0.96 5.05
CA ILE A 115 13.96 -0.19 4.40
C ILE A 115 14.36 -0.17 2.92
N PRO A 116 14.94 -1.27 2.38
CA PRO A 116 15.31 -1.30 0.96
C PRO A 116 14.07 -1.24 0.07
N ILE A 117 14.15 -0.41 -0.98
CA ILE A 117 13.08 -0.25 -1.96
C ILE A 117 13.38 -1.09 -3.21
N VAL A 118 12.35 -1.73 -3.76
CA VAL A 118 12.39 -2.45 -5.04
C VAL A 118 11.32 -1.87 -5.95
N MET A 119 11.62 -1.73 -7.25
CA MET A 119 10.62 -1.33 -8.24
C MET A 119 9.94 -2.59 -8.79
N GLY A 120 8.61 -2.64 -8.70
CA GLY A 120 7.79 -3.67 -9.34
C GLY A 120 6.84 -3.04 -10.34
N SER A 121 6.86 -3.51 -11.59
CA SER A 121 5.97 -2.99 -12.63
C SER A 121 4.62 -3.71 -12.70
N ASP A 122 4.38 -4.70 -11.85
CA ASP A 122 3.21 -5.62 -11.87
C ASP A 122 2.79 -6.01 -13.30
N SER A 123 3.78 -6.26 -14.15
CA SER A 123 3.59 -6.59 -15.55
C SER A 123 3.20 -8.07 -15.67
N HIS A 124 1.91 -8.37 -15.59
CA HIS A 124 1.35 -9.68 -16.00
C HIS A 124 1.32 -9.86 -17.54
N VAL A 125 2.05 -9.02 -18.29
CA VAL A 125 2.23 -9.13 -19.75
C VAL A 125 3.71 -8.90 -20.05
N PRO A 126 4.42 -9.82 -20.74
CA PRO A 126 5.85 -9.67 -21.06
C PRO A 126 6.22 -8.36 -21.77
N GLU A 127 5.22 -7.69 -22.36
CA GLU A 127 5.37 -6.51 -23.22
C GLU A 127 5.25 -5.17 -22.47
N THR A 128 4.96 -5.15 -21.16
CA THR A 128 4.83 -3.90 -20.36
C THR A 128 6.00 -3.62 -19.42
N MET A 129 7.12 -4.36 -19.54
CA MET A 129 8.38 -4.02 -18.89
C MET A 129 8.92 -2.69 -19.42
N GLY A 130 8.47 -1.58 -18.84
CA GLY A 130 9.21 -0.32 -18.87
C GLY A 130 8.41 0.95 -19.11
N GLN A 131 7.10 0.88 -19.30
CA GLN A 131 6.33 2.07 -19.70
C GLN A 131 6.25 3.19 -18.65
N TYR A 132 6.58 2.92 -17.39
CA TYR A 132 6.49 3.93 -16.32
C TYR A 132 7.77 4.12 -15.49
N PHE A 133 8.91 3.52 -15.89
CA PHE A 133 10.20 3.79 -15.22
C PHE A 133 10.60 5.27 -15.32
N ASP A 134 10.14 5.98 -16.34
CA ASP A 134 10.44 7.41 -16.50
C ASP A 134 9.67 8.31 -15.50
N LEU A 135 8.53 7.87 -14.98
CA LEU A 135 7.80 8.60 -13.92
C LEU A 135 8.48 8.46 -12.55
N ALA A 136 9.23 7.37 -12.31
CA ALA A 136 9.92 7.13 -11.05
C ALA A 136 11.18 8.00 -10.85
N LYS A 137 11.65 8.70 -11.88
CA LYS A 137 12.84 9.57 -11.84
C LYS A 137 12.61 10.92 -11.13
N VAL A 138 11.39 11.21 -10.66
CA VAL A 138 11.03 12.50 -10.03
C VAL A 138 11.02 12.42 -8.49
N LEU A 139 11.33 11.26 -7.90
CA LEU A 139 11.42 11.14 -6.44
C LEU A 139 12.79 11.64 -5.93
N PRO A 140 12.84 12.51 -4.91
CA PRO A 140 14.08 13.10 -4.43
C PRO A 140 15.03 12.04 -3.85
N HIS A 141 16.32 12.17 -4.18
CA HIS A 141 17.44 11.34 -3.74
C HIS A 141 17.72 11.43 -2.24
#